data_AF-A0A3A8J927-F1
#
_entry.id   AF-A0A3A8J927-F1
#
_cell.length_a   1.000
_cell.length_b   1.000
_cell.length_c   1.000
_cell.angle_alpha   90.00
_cell.angle_beta   90.00
_cell.angle_gamma   90.00
#
_symmetry.space_group_name_H-M   'P 1'
#
loop_
_entity.id
_entity.type
_entity.pdbx_description
1 polymer ?
#
loop_
_entity_poly.entity_id
_entity_poly.type
_entity_poly.pdbx_seq_one_letter_code
_entity_poly.pdbx_strand_id
1 'polypeptide(L)'
;LEPKVTSTSAMTGVINQQGVFFFVDTHVQEDPTAEQLCEATLQAAYRMKLFGIEPKVALLSHSNFGSHDSKDALKMRQVRELLLKRNPRLNVDGEMQGDTAWDEALRQKLLPGSTLQGRANLFVLPNLEAANIAYNLVRVFTDGVAIGPILMGVNKPV
;
A
#
# COMPACT_ATOMS: atom_id res chain seq x y z
N LEU A 1 -21.62 -4.59 -1.86
CA LEU A 1 -21.61 -3.96 -3.20
C LEU A 1 -21.45 -2.46 -2.96
N GLU A 2 -20.27 -1.88 -3.21
CA GLU A 2 -20.10 -0.43 -3.08
C GLU A 2 -20.30 0.23 -4.45
N PRO A 3 -21.33 1.07 -4.61
CA PRO A 3 -21.60 1.78 -5.86
C PRO A 3 -20.69 3.00 -5.93
N LYS A 4 -19.43 2.83 -6.36
CA LYS A 4 -18.55 3.92 -6.83
C LYS A 4 -17.17 3.49 -7.35
N VAL A 5 -16.95 2.22 -7.67
CA VAL A 5 -15.65 1.81 -8.21
C VAL A 5 -15.51 2.27 -9.66
N THR A 6 -14.63 3.23 -9.90
CA THR A 6 -14.35 3.81 -11.22
C THR A 6 -13.10 3.24 -11.90
N SER A 7 -12.30 2.44 -11.19
CA SER A 7 -11.05 1.86 -11.72
C SER A 7 -10.87 0.42 -11.25
N THR A 8 -10.36 -0.43 -12.15
CA THR A 8 -9.91 -1.79 -11.79
C THR A 8 -8.53 -1.68 -11.14
N SER A 9 -8.28 -2.45 -10.09
CA SER A 9 -6.96 -2.51 -9.44
C SER A 9 -6.69 -3.94 -8.99
N ALA A 10 -5.42 -4.28 -8.78
CA ALA A 10 -5.03 -5.57 -8.26
C ALA A 10 -4.25 -5.40 -6.95
N MET A 11 -4.24 -6.45 -6.14
CA MET A 11 -3.27 -6.57 -5.06
C MET A 11 -2.65 -7.95 -5.15
N THR A 12 -1.34 -8.02 -4.97
CA THR A 12 -0.62 -9.30 -4.98
C THR A 12 -0.05 -9.52 -3.59
N GLY A 13 -0.18 -10.75 -3.09
CA GLY A 13 0.37 -11.15 -1.80
C GLY A 13 1.69 -11.90 -1.94
N VAL A 14 2.57 -11.78 -0.96
CA VAL A 14 3.71 -12.66 -0.74
C VAL A 14 3.60 -13.23 0.67
N ILE A 15 3.61 -14.55 0.78
CA ILE A 15 3.72 -15.28 2.04
C ILE A 15 5.17 -15.74 2.18
N ASN A 16 5.80 -15.42 3.30
CA ASN A 16 7.11 -15.96 3.65
C ASN A 16 7.19 -16.21 5.17
N GLN A 17 8.38 -16.56 5.67
CA GLN A 17 8.60 -16.85 7.09
C GLN A 17 8.34 -15.64 8.02
N GLN A 18 8.33 -14.41 7.49
CA GLN A 18 8.11 -13.18 8.24
C GLN A 18 6.62 -12.77 8.28
N GLY A 19 5.77 -13.39 7.47
CA GLY A 19 4.32 -13.15 7.46
C GLY A 19 3.72 -13.08 6.06
N VAL A 20 2.58 -12.38 5.97
CA VAL A 20 1.86 -12.13 4.73
C VAL A 20 1.92 -10.64 4.42
N PHE A 21 2.40 -10.30 3.23
CA PHE A 21 2.60 -8.94 2.78
C PHE A 21 1.88 -8.71 1.47
N PHE A 22 1.17 -7.59 1.37
CA PHE A 22 0.43 -7.24 0.17
C PHE A 22 1.02 -6.00 -0.47
N PHE A 23 1.06 -6.02 -1.79
CA PHE A 23 1.52 -4.93 -2.63
C PHE A 23 0.32 -4.49 -3.45
N VAL A 24 -0.07 -3.22 -3.30
CA VAL A 24 -1.09 -2.63 -4.16
C VAL A 24 -0.41 -2.37 -5.49
N ASP A 25 -0.88 -3.11 -6.50
CA ASP A 25 -0.38 -3.00 -7.85
C ASP A 25 -1.53 -2.56 -8.74
N THR A 26 -1.34 -1.47 -9.44
CA THR A 26 -2.35 -0.99 -10.35
C THR A 26 -2.58 -1.96 -11.51
N HIS A 27 -1.60 -2.79 -11.91
CA HIS A 27 -1.54 -3.74 -13.06
C HIS A 27 -2.10 -3.24 -14.42
N VAL A 28 -2.76 -2.09 -14.42
CA VAL A 28 -3.57 -1.50 -15.49
C VAL A 28 -3.11 -0.06 -15.75
N GLN A 29 -2.56 0.62 -14.74
CA GLN A 29 -2.17 2.04 -14.82
C GLN A 29 -0.70 2.22 -14.46
N GLU A 30 0.14 2.62 -15.42
CA GLU A 30 1.59 2.79 -15.20
C GLU A 30 1.91 3.84 -14.13
N ASP A 31 1.26 5.01 -14.21
CA ASP A 31 1.40 6.12 -13.27
C ASP A 31 0.01 6.56 -12.77
N PRO A 32 -0.51 5.95 -11.69
CA PRO A 32 -1.83 6.27 -11.17
C PRO A 32 -1.89 7.64 -10.51
N THR A 33 -3.05 8.27 -10.54
CA THR A 33 -3.32 9.48 -9.76
C THR A 33 -3.46 9.18 -8.26
N ALA A 34 -3.38 10.21 -7.43
CA ALA A 34 -3.58 10.06 -5.99
C ALA A 34 -4.99 9.52 -5.65
N GLU A 35 -6.01 9.89 -6.42
CA GLU A 35 -7.37 9.40 -6.25
C GLU A 35 -7.48 7.91 -6.58
N GLN A 36 -6.80 7.46 -7.64
CA GLN A 36 -6.76 6.05 -8.02
C GLN A 36 -6.02 5.22 -6.96
N LEU A 37 -4.88 5.69 -6.46
CA LEU A 37 -4.14 5.03 -5.37
C LEU A 37 -4.96 4.99 -4.08
N CYS A 38 -5.67 6.07 -3.73
CA CYS A 38 -6.58 6.11 -2.58
C CYS A 38 -7.68 5.05 -2.71
N GLU A 39 -8.34 4.98 -3.86
CA GLU A 39 -9.39 3.99 -4.14
C GLU A 39 -8.85 2.55 -4.05
N ALA A 40 -7.74 2.27 -4.73
CA ALA A 40 -7.09 0.96 -4.71
C ALA A 40 -6.68 0.54 -3.29
N THR A 41 -6.18 1.49 -2.49
CA THR A 41 -5.77 1.23 -1.10
C THR A 41 -6.96 0.88 -0.21
N LEU A 42 -8.09 1.59 -0.33
CA LEU A 42 -9.30 1.29 0.43
C LEU A 42 -9.86 -0.09 0.07
N GLN A 43 -9.85 -0.42 -1.22
CA GLN A 43 -10.28 -1.74 -1.68
C GLN A 43 -9.35 -2.85 -1.18
N ALA A 44 -8.03 -2.65 -1.23
CA ALA A 44 -7.06 -3.61 -0.72
C ALA A 44 -7.25 -3.84 0.79
N ALA A 45 -7.37 -2.75 1.55
CA ALA A 45 -7.64 -2.79 2.98
C ALA A 45 -8.95 -3.56 3.29
N TYR A 46 -10.01 -3.34 2.51
CA TYR A 46 -11.26 -4.08 2.64
C TYR A 46 -11.08 -5.58 2.33
N ARG A 47 -10.37 -5.94 1.25
CA ARG A 47 -10.10 -7.34 0.91
C ARG A 47 -9.27 -8.06 1.97
N MET A 48 -8.24 -7.40 2.52
CA MET A 48 -7.45 -7.97 3.63
C MET A 48 -8.33 -8.29 4.84
N LYS A 49 -9.27 -7.41 5.19
CA LYS A 49 -10.23 -7.67 6.26
C LYS A 49 -11.11 -8.89 6.00
N LEU A 50 -11.51 -9.13 4.74
CA LEU A 50 -12.24 -10.35 4.37
C LEU A 50 -11.40 -11.62 4.54
N PHE A 51 -10.07 -11.53 4.42
CA PHE A 51 -9.15 -12.62 4.75
C PHE A 51 -8.81 -12.72 6.25
N GLY A 52 -9.43 -11.90 7.10
CA GLY A 52 -9.15 -11.85 8.54
C GLY A 52 -7.83 -11.17 8.89
N ILE A 53 -7.24 -10.40 7.97
CA ILE A 53 -5.96 -9.70 8.16
C ILE A 53 -6.26 -8.21 8.37
N GLU A 54 -5.87 -7.65 9.52
CA GLU A 54 -6.01 -6.22 9.74
C GLU A 54 -4.96 -5.44 8.93
N PRO A 55 -5.37 -4.49 8.07
CA PRO A 55 -4.46 -3.72 7.23
C PRO A 55 -3.68 -2.69 8.04
N LYS A 56 -2.36 -2.70 7.84
CA LYS A 56 -1.37 -1.73 8.33
C LYS A 56 -0.68 -1.15 7.11
N VAL A 57 -1.15 0.02 6.70
CA VAL A 57 -0.88 0.58 5.37
C VAL A 57 0.30 1.53 5.41
N ALA A 58 1.30 1.27 4.58
CA ALA A 58 2.40 2.19 4.33
C ALA A 58 2.31 2.74 2.90
N LEU A 59 2.27 4.07 2.78
CA LEU A 59 2.35 4.78 1.52
C LEU A 59 3.83 5.00 1.17
N LEU A 60 4.37 4.20 0.25
CA LEU A 60 5.79 4.16 -0.02
C LEU A 60 6.26 5.27 -0.97
N SER A 61 7.45 5.80 -0.68
CA SER A 61 8.17 6.79 -1.49
C SER A 61 9.66 6.69 -1.18
N HIS A 62 10.52 7.33 -1.98
CA HIS A 62 11.90 7.57 -1.57
C HIS A 62 12.01 8.69 -0.52
N SER A 63 10.94 9.45 -0.28
CA SER A 63 10.88 10.46 0.79
C SER A 63 10.33 9.85 2.08
N ASN A 64 10.85 10.33 3.21
CA ASN A 64 10.19 10.24 4.51
C ASN A 64 9.59 11.61 4.86
N PHE A 65 8.26 11.71 4.92
CA PHE A 65 7.50 12.78 5.56
C PHE A 65 8.00 14.22 5.31
N GLY A 66 8.19 14.60 4.05
CA GLY A 66 8.69 15.94 3.72
C GLY A 66 10.16 16.01 3.34
N SER A 67 10.93 14.92 3.47
CA SER A 67 12.38 14.97 3.19
C SER A 67 12.72 15.36 1.75
N HIS A 68 11.85 15.04 0.79
CA HIS A 68 12.01 15.38 -0.63
C HIS A 68 10.66 15.72 -1.26
N ASP A 69 10.63 16.69 -2.17
CA ASP A 69 9.41 17.17 -2.85
C ASP A 69 9.35 16.73 -4.32
N SER A 70 9.65 15.46 -4.57
CA SER A 70 9.47 14.88 -5.90
C SER A 70 7.99 14.72 -6.25
N LYS A 71 7.69 14.59 -7.55
CA LYS A 71 6.33 14.34 -8.06
C LYS A 71 5.64 13.18 -7.31
N ASP A 72 6.34 12.06 -7.15
CA ASP A 72 5.78 10.88 -6.48
C ASP A 72 5.66 11.07 -4.97
N ALA A 73 6.59 11.76 -4.31
CA ALA A 73 6.45 12.06 -2.88
C ALA A 73 5.23 12.93 -2.59
N LEU A 74 5.03 13.99 -3.38
CA LEU A 74 3.85 14.86 -3.27
C LEU A 74 2.56 14.10 -3.55
N LYS A 75 2.55 13.24 -4.58
CA LYS A 75 1.41 12.35 -4.89
C LYS A 75 1.07 11.46 -3.69
N MET A 76 2.05 10.82 -3.06
CA MET A 76 1.79 9.92 -1.91
C MET A 76 1.30 10.68 -0.66
N ARG A 77 1.72 11.93 -0.45
CA ARG A 77 1.12 12.81 0.58
C ARG A 77 -0.35 13.10 0.29
N GLN A 78 -0.67 13.43 -0.96
CA GLN A 78 -2.06 13.63 -1.37
C GLN A 78 -2.90 12.36 -1.17
N VAL A 79 -2.35 11.17 -1.47
CA VAL A 79 -3.02 9.89 -1.17
C VAL A 79 -3.35 9.78 0.31
N ARG A 80 -2.41 10.09 1.21
CA ARG A 80 -2.63 10.09 2.67
C ARG A 80 -3.79 11.00 3.05
N GLU A 81 -3.79 12.24 2.56
CA GLU A 81 -4.86 13.19 2.86
C GLU A 81 -6.23 12.69 2.40
N LEU A 82 -6.31 12.11 1.20
CA LEU A 82 -7.54 11.54 0.67
C LEU A 82 -8.02 10.35 1.52
N LEU A 83 -7.10 9.48 1.92
CA LEU A 83 -7.41 8.32 2.76
C LEU A 83 -7.93 8.76 4.13
N LEU A 84 -7.28 9.72 4.79
CA LEU A 84 -7.72 10.23 6.09
C LEU A 84 -9.08 10.94 6.01
N LYS A 85 -9.38 11.62 4.90
CA LYS A 85 -10.71 12.22 4.66
C LYS A 85 -11.80 11.15 4.48
N ARG A 86 -11.50 10.04 3.79
CA ARG A 86 -12.49 8.99 3.48
C ARG A 86 -12.64 7.95 4.59
N ASN A 87 -11.55 7.61 5.27
CA ASN A 87 -11.51 6.64 6.37
C ASN A 87 -10.50 7.06 7.45
N PRO A 88 -10.89 7.96 8.38
CA PRO A 88 -10.00 8.45 9.43
C PRO A 88 -9.48 7.39 10.41
N ARG A 89 -10.10 6.20 10.44
CA ARG A 89 -9.74 5.10 11.35
C ARG A 89 -8.79 4.09 10.71
N LEU A 90 -8.45 4.24 9.43
CA LEU A 90 -7.51 3.35 8.77
C LEU A 90 -6.13 3.50 9.41
N ASN A 91 -5.50 2.37 9.77
CA ASN A 91 -4.12 2.36 10.23
C ASN A 91 -3.19 2.57 9.02
N VAL A 92 -2.97 3.83 8.66
CA VAL A 92 -2.20 4.25 7.48
C VAL A 92 -1.25 5.38 7.84
N ASP A 93 -0.10 5.42 7.18
CA ASP A 93 0.75 6.60 7.19
C ASP A 93 1.69 6.69 5.96
N GLY A 94 2.39 7.82 5.84
CA GLY A 94 3.38 8.12 4.81
C GLY A 94 3.31 9.57 4.32
N GLU A 95 4.01 9.96 3.26
CA GLU A 95 4.88 9.13 2.45
C GLU A 95 6.13 8.70 3.21
N MET A 96 6.58 7.46 3.01
CA MET A 96 7.72 6.92 3.76
C MET A 96 8.55 5.91 2.96
N GLN A 97 9.79 5.71 3.37
CA GLN A 97 10.69 4.71 2.81
C GLN A 97 10.33 3.29 3.29
N GLY A 98 10.86 2.28 2.59
CA GLY A 98 10.55 0.88 2.87
C GLY A 98 11.06 0.40 4.23
N ASP A 99 12.19 0.93 4.70
CA ASP A 99 12.77 0.62 6.00
C ASP A 99 11.92 1.16 7.15
N THR A 100 11.41 2.39 7.06
CA THR A 100 10.50 2.96 8.07
C THR A 100 9.11 2.32 8.02
N ALA A 101 8.66 1.84 6.85
CA ALA A 101 7.44 1.02 6.76
C ALA A 101 7.60 -0.34 7.45
N TRP A 102 8.80 -0.93 7.39
CA TRP A 102 9.12 -2.27 7.89
C TRP A 102 9.46 -2.31 9.38
N ASP A 103 10.31 -1.39 9.84
CA ASP A 103 10.85 -1.32 11.19
C ASP A 103 10.14 -0.21 11.98
N GLU A 104 9.23 -0.62 12.85
CA GLU A 104 8.50 0.29 13.73
C GLU A 104 9.41 1.04 14.71
N ALA A 105 10.46 0.40 15.23
CA ALA A 105 11.35 1.03 16.20
C ALA A 105 12.17 2.14 15.52
N LEU A 106 12.66 1.87 14.30
CA LEU A 106 13.29 2.87 13.45
C LEU A 106 12.31 4.01 13.14
N ARG A 107 11.07 3.68 12.73
CA ARG A 107 10.04 4.69 12.43
C ARG A 107 9.73 5.56 13.63
N GLN A 108 9.52 5.01 14.82
CA GLN A 108 9.23 5.78 16.03
C GLN A 108 10.40 6.70 16.42
N LYS A 109 11.64 6.26 16.20
CA LYS A 109 12.84 7.07 16.46
C LYS A 109 12.95 8.25 15.50
N LEU A 110 12.72 8.02 14.20
CA LEU A 110 12.85 9.06 13.17
C LEU A 110 11.61 9.97 13.10
N LEU A 111 10.44 9.40 13.37
CA LEU A 111 9.12 9.96 13.09
C LEU A 111 8.15 9.63 14.24
N PRO A 112 8.38 10.19 15.44
CA PRO A 112 7.56 9.89 16.63
C PRO A 112 6.08 10.30 16.48
N GLY A 113 5.75 11.13 15.49
CA GLY A 113 4.38 11.51 15.15
C GLY A 113 3.67 10.56 14.19
N SER A 114 4.27 9.42 13.82
CA SER A 114 3.68 8.50 12.85
C SER A 114 2.37 7.88 13.37
N THR A 115 1.35 7.83 12.50
CA THR A 115 0.05 7.22 12.80
C THR A 115 0.03 5.71 12.56
N LEU A 116 1.04 5.18 11.86
CA LEU A 116 1.14 3.76 11.56
C LEU A 116 1.62 2.98 12.79
N GLN A 117 0.78 2.08 13.29
CA GLN A 117 1.09 1.19 14.41
C GLN A 117 1.51 -0.19 13.92
N GLY A 118 2.64 -0.70 14.40
CA GLY A 118 3.21 -1.97 13.98
C GLY A 118 3.99 -1.92 12.66
N ARG A 119 4.57 -3.07 12.27
CA ARG A 119 5.10 -3.29 10.92
C ARG A 119 3.96 -3.26 9.88
N ALA A 120 4.18 -2.57 8.76
CA ALA A 120 3.24 -2.55 7.65
C ALA A 120 3.07 -3.94 7.02
N ASN A 121 1.86 -4.25 6.58
CA ASN A 121 1.54 -5.46 5.81
C ASN A 121 0.80 -5.17 4.50
N LEU A 122 0.47 -3.90 4.25
CA LEU A 122 -0.05 -3.41 2.98
C LEU A 122 0.84 -2.27 2.49
N PHE A 123 1.60 -2.53 1.44
CA PHE A 123 2.52 -1.58 0.83
C PHE A 123 1.87 -0.99 -0.42
N VAL A 124 1.67 0.34 -0.40
CA VAL A 124 1.10 1.08 -1.52
C VAL A 124 2.24 1.81 -2.22
N LEU A 125 2.49 1.46 -3.48
CA LEU A 125 3.62 1.98 -4.25
C LEU A 125 3.16 3.09 -5.21
N PRO A 126 4.04 4.04 -5.55
CA PRO A 126 3.62 5.24 -6.28
C PRO A 126 3.29 4.98 -7.75
N ASN A 127 3.83 3.91 -8.34
CA ASN A 127 3.69 3.56 -9.75
C ASN A 127 3.92 2.06 -9.98
N LEU A 128 3.66 1.60 -11.21
CA LEU A 128 3.74 0.20 -11.60
C LEU A 128 5.15 -0.37 -11.48
N GLU A 129 6.18 0.38 -11.90
CA GLU A 129 7.58 -0.07 -11.83
C GLU A 129 8.01 -0.34 -10.39
N ALA A 130 7.73 0.60 -9.48
CA ALA A 130 8.03 0.45 -8.08
C ALA A 130 7.31 -0.78 -7.49
N ALA A 131 6.01 -0.93 -7.78
CA ALA A 131 5.20 -2.07 -7.35
C ALA A 131 5.78 -3.41 -7.82
N ASN A 132 6.05 -3.53 -9.12
CA ASN A 132 6.53 -4.76 -9.73
C ASN A 132 7.92 -5.16 -9.22
N ILE A 133 8.85 -4.19 -9.14
CA ILE A 133 10.22 -4.42 -8.65
C ILE A 133 10.18 -4.85 -7.19
N ALA A 134 9.47 -4.12 -6.32
CA ALA A 134 9.41 -4.43 -4.89
C ALA A 134 8.80 -5.81 -4.63
N TYR A 135 7.66 -6.13 -5.27
CA TYR A 135 7.03 -7.43 -5.18
C TYR A 135 7.96 -8.56 -5.60
N ASN A 136 8.61 -8.44 -6.76
CA ASN A 136 9.48 -9.50 -7.27
C ASN A 136 10.73 -9.68 -6.41
N LEU A 137 11.35 -8.59 -5.94
CA LEU A 137 12.49 -8.68 -5.02
C LEU A 137 12.11 -9.36 -3.71
N VAL A 138 11.00 -8.97 -3.09
CA VAL A 138 10.54 -9.59 -1.83
C VAL A 138 10.22 -11.07 -2.05
N ARG A 139 9.51 -11.41 -3.13
CA ARG A 139 9.19 -12.81 -3.46
C ARG A 139 10.45 -13.65 -3.64
N VAL A 140 11.39 -13.21 -4.46
CA VAL A 140 12.58 -14.00 -4.81
C VAL A 140 13.58 -14.05 -3.64
N PHE A 141 13.84 -12.95 -2.95
CA PHE A 141 14.82 -12.91 -1.87
C PHE A 141 14.38 -13.66 -0.61
N THR A 142 13.08 -13.88 -0.44
CA THR A 142 12.54 -14.55 0.76
C THR A 142 12.04 -15.97 0.49
N ASP A 143 12.27 -16.50 -0.71
CA ASP A 143 11.65 -17.74 -1.22
C ASP A 143 10.13 -17.74 -0.98
N GLY A 144 9.53 -16.55 -1.11
CA GLY A 144 8.15 -16.29 -0.78
C GLY A 144 7.19 -16.87 -1.82
N VAL A 145 6.04 -17.34 -1.35
CA VAL A 145 4.97 -17.84 -2.21
C VAL A 145 4.06 -16.69 -2.61
N ALA A 146 3.85 -16.51 -3.91
CA ALA A 146 2.92 -15.52 -4.43
C ALA A 146 1.47 -15.96 -4.20
N ILE A 147 0.66 -15.04 -3.67
CA ILE A 147 -0.79 -15.11 -3.73
C ILE A 147 -1.19 -14.22 -4.91
N GLY A 148 -1.76 -14.86 -5.94
CA GLY A 148 -2.04 -14.26 -7.25
C GLY A 148 -2.84 -12.95 -7.18
N PRO A 149 -2.95 -12.23 -8.30
CA PRO A 149 -3.55 -10.91 -8.31
C PRO A 149 -5.01 -11.02 -7.89
N ILE A 150 -5.31 -10.50 -6.70
CA ILE A 150 -6.68 -10.39 -6.20
C ILE A 150 -7.26 -9.16 -6.88
N LEU A 151 -8.15 -9.40 -7.84
CA LEU A 151 -8.83 -8.32 -8.56
C LEU A 151 -9.79 -7.58 -7.63
N MET A 152 -9.69 -6.26 -7.68
CA MET A 152 -10.46 -5.31 -6.89
C MET A 152 -11.24 -4.41 -7.83
N GLY A 153 -12.46 -4.06 -7.42
CA GLY A 153 -13.31 -3.17 -8.21
C GLY A 153 -14.16 -3.80 -9.30
N VAL A 154 -14.20 -5.13 -9.38
CA VAL A 154 -15.12 -5.84 -10.28
C VAL A 154 -16.50 -6.00 -9.64
N ASN A 155 -17.56 -5.59 -10.35
CA ASN A 155 -18.95 -5.67 -9.89
C ASN A 155 -19.46 -7.12 -9.70
N LYS A 156 -18.72 -8.12 -10.19
CA LYS A 156 -18.96 -9.55 -9.99
C LYS A 156 -17.62 -10.26 -9.77
N PRO A 157 -17.54 -11.26 -8.87
CA PRO A 157 -16.40 -12.18 -8.86
C PRO A 157 -16.33 -12.87 -10.23
N VAL A 158 -15.14 -12.87 -10.83
CA VAL A 158 -14.82 -13.66 -12.03
C VAL A 158 -14.38 -15.06 -11.63
#